data_AF-A0A061FYC8-F1
#
_entry.id   AF-A0A061FYC8-F1
#
_cell.length_a   1.000
_cell.length_b   1.000
_cell.length_c   1.000
_cell.angle_alpha   90.00
_cell.angle_beta   90.00
_cell.angle_gamma   90.00
#
_symmetry.space_group_name_H-M   'P 1'
#
loop_
_entity.id
_entity.type
_entity.pdbx_description
1 polymer ?
#
loop_
_entity_poly.entity_id
_entity_poly.type
_entity_poly.pdbx_seq_one_letter_code
_entity_poly.pdbx_strand_id
1 'polypeptide(L)'
;LISEKKPLLPSLNALFPTAKPWKMFKNTFQSGFLSILYSLGSKPLQIWDKEVVNGHVKRPHDEDIQSNVLEIIGSNVQSTYITCPVDPAATLGIKLPFLVMIVKNLKKYFTFEIQILDDKNVRRRFRASNFQVCCHSSKAIHLYYAAEIG
;
A
#
# COMPACT_ATOMS: atom_id res chain seq x y z
N LEU A 1 -14.24 -1.97 -36.19
CA LEU A 1 -14.54 -1.50 -34.81
C LEU A 1 -13.24 -0.99 -34.21
N ILE A 2 -12.97 0.30 -34.40
CA ILE A 2 -11.78 0.97 -33.88
C ILE A 2 -12.05 1.25 -32.40
N SER A 3 -11.27 0.64 -31.52
CA SER A 3 -11.31 0.92 -30.08
C SER A 3 -10.68 2.29 -29.86
N GLU A 4 -11.52 3.29 -29.55
CA GLU A 4 -11.06 4.59 -29.11
C GLU A 4 -10.28 4.44 -27.80
N LYS A 5 -8.95 4.56 -27.87
CA LYS A 5 -8.12 4.78 -26.68
C LYS A 5 -8.48 6.15 -26.12
N LYS A 6 -9.19 6.16 -24.99
CA LYS A 6 -9.42 7.37 -24.19
C LYS A 6 -8.06 8.00 -23.86
N PRO A 7 -7.81 9.28 -24.21
CA PRO A 7 -6.54 9.91 -23.91
C PRO A 7 -6.39 10.04 -22.40
N LEU A 8 -5.28 9.50 -21.88
CA LEU A 8 -4.85 9.73 -20.51
C LEU A 8 -4.51 11.21 -20.39
N LEU A 9 -5.35 11.98 -19.69
CA LEU A 9 -5.04 13.37 -19.34
C LEU A 9 -3.67 13.38 -18.64
N PRO A 10 -2.74 14.26 -19.04
CA PRO A 10 -1.47 14.39 -18.33
C PRO A 10 -1.75 14.74 -16.86
N SER A 11 -0.99 14.14 -15.94
CA SER A 11 -1.05 14.56 -14.54
C SER A 11 -0.82 16.07 -14.44
N LEU A 12 -1.43 16.74 -13.46
CA LEU A 12 -1.35 18.19 -13.24
C LEU A 12 0.12 18.70 -13.19
N ASN A 13 1.06 17.83 -12.83
CA ASN A 13 2.50 18.09 -12.80
C ASN A 13 3.15 18.24 -14.19
N ALA A 14 2.59 17.62 -15.24
CA ALA A 14 3.05 17.77 -16.61
C ALA A 14 2.67 19.14 -17.21
N LEU A 15 1.59 19.74 -16.72
CA LEU A 15 1.13 21.08 -17.11
C LEU A 15 1.79 22.20 -16.30
N PHE A 16 2.29 21.91 -15.09
CA PHE A 16 2.94 22.90 -14.22
C PHE A 16 4.16 22.27 -13.49
N PRO A 17 5.37 22.30 -14.08
CA PRO A 17 6.57 21.65 -13.51
C PRO A 17 7.10 22.29 -12.21
N THR A 18 6.50 23.40 -11.75
CA THR A 18 6.84 24.08 -10.49
C THR A 18 5.91 23.74 -9.33
N ALA A 19 4.87 22.93 -9.56
CA ALA A 19 3.97 22.49 -8.49
C ALA A 19 4.73 21.56 -7.53
N LYS A 20 4.89 21.99 -6.26
CA LYS A 20 5.47 21.12 -5.22
C LYS A 20 4.67 19.82 -5.15
N PRO A 21 5.33 18.64 -5.07
CA PRO A 21 4.64 17.36 -4.98
C PRO A 21 3.64 17.39 -3.83
N TRP A 22 2.39 17.02 -4.10
CA TRP A 22 1.34 17.04 -3.10
C TRP A 22 1.67 16.06 -1.96
N LYS A 23 1.74 16.57 -0.73
CA LYS A 23 1.93 15.77 0.49
C LYS A 23 0.58 15.60 1.17
N MET A 24 0.00 14.39 1.08
CA MET A 24 -1.20 14.00 1.82
C MET A 24 -0.88 13.85 3.32
N PHE A 25 -1.86 14.03 4.21
CA PHE A 25 -1.69 13.92 5.67
C PHE A 25 -0.69 14.88 6.35
N LYS A 26 0.00 15.77 5.62
CA LYS A 26 0.97 16.72 6.20
C LYS A 26 0.38 17.67 7.26
N ASN A 27 -0.90 18.00 7.10
CA ASN A 27 -1.66 18.92 7.95
C ASN A 27 -2.68 18.16 8.82
N THR A 28 -2.67 16.82 8.75
CA THR A 28 -3.52 16.00 9.61
C THR A 28 -2.85 15.89 10.96
N PHE A 29 -3.66 15.88 12.02
CA PHE A 29 -3.17 15.59 13.36
C PHE A 29 -2.63 14.15 13.41
N GLN A 30 -1.38 13.97 13.82
CA GLN A 30 -0.69 12.68 13.85
C GLN A 30 -0.25 12.32 15.27
N SER A 31 -1.17 12.41 16.23
CA SER A 31 -0.97 11.85 17.58
C SER A 31 -1.85 10.62 17.76
N GLY A 32 -1.33 9.59 18.43
CA GLY A 32 -2.01 8.31 18.56
C GLY A 32 -1.91 7.46 17.29
N PHE A 33 -3.05 7.19 16.65
CA PHE A 33 -3.14 6.29 15.50
C PHE A 33 -3.62 7.02 14.25
N LEU A 34 -2.99 6.73 13.10
CA LEU A 34 -3.44 7.16 11.79
C LEU A 34 -3.73 5.92 10.94
N SER A 35 -5.00 5.73 10.57
CA SER A 35 -5.38 4.67 9.64
C SER A 35 -5.29 5.16 8.19
N ILE A 36 -4.53 4.43 7.37
CA ILE A 36 -4.39 4.68 5.93
C ILE A 36 -5.29 3.78 5.07
N LEU A 37 -5.78 2.68 5.65
CA LEU A 37 -6.68 1.73 5.01
C LEU A 37 -7.57 1.12 6.09
N TYR A 38 -8.89 1.17 5.89
CA TYR A 38 -9.86 0.60 6.81
C TYR A 38 -10.95 -0.12 6.05
N SER A 39 -10.99 -1.44 6.15
CA SER A 39 -11.87 -2.31 5.36
C SER A 39 -13.36 -2.10 5.61
N LEU A 40 -13.75 -1.42 6.69
CA LEU A 40 -15.15 -1.12 7.02
C LEU A 40 -15.63 0.25 6.52
N GLY A 41 -14.72 1.10 6.00
CA GLY A 41 -15.09 2.38 5.43
C GLY A 41 -16.03 2.27 4.22
N SER A 42 -16.74 3.35 3.89
CA SER A 42 -17.60 3.41 2.69
C SER A 42 -16.79 3.28 1.40
N LYS A 43 -15.60 3.90 1.37
CA LYS A 43 -14.63 3.85 0.25
C LYS A 43 -13.23 3.50 0.77
N PRO A 44 -12.95 2.23 1.11
CA PRO A 44 -11.69 1.82 1.75
C PRO A 44 -10.45 2.07 0.89
N LEU A 45 -10.62 2.09 -0.44
CA LEU A 45 -9.57 2.35 -1.42
C LEU A 45 -9.57 3.80 -1.94
N GLN A 46 -10.18 4.76 -1.23
CA GLN A 46 -10.30 6.14 -1.71
C GLN A 46 -8.97 6.79 -2.11
N ILE A 47 -7.89 6.45 -1.41
CA ILE A 47 -6.53 6.96 -1.65
C ILE A 47 -5.59 5.91 -2.23
N TRP A 48 -6.13 4.76 -2.62
CA TRP A 48 -5.38 3.61 -3.11
C TRP A 48 -5.75 3.33 -4.56
N ASP A 49 -4.75 3.22 -5.42
CA ASP A 49 -4.92 2.66 -6.75
C ASP A 49 -4.87 1.13 -6.69
N LYS A 50 -5.45 0.47 -7.69
CA LYS A 50 -5.50 -1.00 -7.76
C LYS A 50 -5.09 -1.50 -9.13
N GLU A 51 -4.20 -2.48 -9.15
CA GLU A 51 -3.79 -3.22 -10.35
C GLU A 51 -4.17 -4.67 -10.15
N VAL A 52 -4.88 -5.27 -11.11
CA VAL A 52 -5.42 -6.63 -10.98
C VAL A 52 -5.32 -7.37 -12.31
N VAL A 53 -4.47 -8.40 -12.34
CA VAL A 53 -4.33 -9.32 -13.48
C VAL A 53 -4.58 -10.74 -13.01
N ASN A 54 -5.59 -11.42 -13.57
CA ASN A 54 -5.96 -12.80 -13.21
C ASN A 54 -6.12 -12.98 -11.68
N GLY A 55 -6.94 -12.10 -11.09
CA GLY A 55 -7.18 -12.01 -9.65
C GLY A 55 -8.39 -11.15 -9.33
N HIS A 56 -8.56 -10.79 -8.06
CA HIS A 56 -9.64 -9.92 -7.61
C HIS A 56 -9.28 -9.10 -6.38
N VAL A 57 -10.01 -8.01 -6.21
CA VAL A 57 -10.07 -7.22 -4.97
C VAL A 57 -11.53 -7.17 -4.53
N LYS A 58 -11.85 -7.75 -3.38
CA LYS A 58 -13.23 -7.89 -2.87
C LYS A 58 -13.31 -7.52 -1.39
N ARG A 59 -14.54 -7.39 -0.88
CA ARG A 59 -14.82 -7.17 0.54
C ARG A 59 -15.69 -8.29 1.12
N PRO A 60 -15.15 -9.52 1.28
CA PRO A 60 -15.90 -10.60 1.90
C PRO A 60 -16.07 -10.37 3.42
N HIS A 61 -17.07 -11.04 3.99
CA HIS A 61 -17.21 -11.21 5.44
C HIS A 61 -16.25 -12.32 5.89
N ASP A 62 -15.40 -12.03 6.87
CA ASP A 62 -14.49 -13.01 7.48
C ASP A 62 -15.13 -13.58 8.74
N GLU A 63 -15.26 -14.90 8.79
CA GLU A 63 -15.95 -15.63 9.86
C GLU A 63 -15.19 -15.62 11.18
N ASP A 64 -13.86 -15.53 11.17
CA ASP A 64 -13.06 -15.60 12.41
C ASP A 64 -13.20 -14.31 13.23
N ILE A 65 -13.31 -13.17 12.52
CA ILE A 65 -13.45 -11.85 13.14
C ILE A 65 -14.86 -11.26 13.04
N GLN A 66 -15.80 -11.99 12.42
CA GLN A 66 -17.18 -11.58 12.19
C GLN A 66 -17.28 -10.17 11.57
N SER A 67 -16.43 -9.87 10.58
CA SER A 67 -16.30 -8.52 10.01
C SER A 67 -15.87 -8.52 8.56
N ASN A 68 -16.12 -7.42 7.83
CA ASN A 68 -15.70 -7.32 6.44
C ASN A 68 -14.21 -6.97 6.33
N VAL A 69 -13.49 -7.76 5.56
CA VAL A 69 -12.07 -7.57 5.27
C VAL A 69 -11.86 -7.10 3.85
N LEU A 70 -10.72 -6.49 3.54
CA LEU A 70 -10.33 -6.25 2.16
C LEU A 70 -9.49 -7.45 1.70
N GLU A 71 -10.02 -8.22 0.76
CA GLU A 71 -9.33 -9.37 0.19
C GLU A 71 -8.71 -9.01 -1.17
N ILE A 72 -7.42 -9.32 -1.33
CA ILE A 72 -6.66 -9.14 -2.58
C ILE A 72 -6.01 -10.48 -2.91
N ILE A 73 -6.42 -11.11 -4.00
CA ILE A 73 -5.91 -12.41 -4.43
C ILE A 73 -5.57 -12.35 -5.91
N GLY A 74 -4.40 -12.86 -6.27
CA GLY A 74 -3.97 -13.00 -7.66
C GLY A 74 -3.12 -14.25 -7.85
N SER A 75 -2.98 -14.66 -9.11
CA SER A 75 -2.08 -15.74 -9.50
C SER A 75 -0.59 -15.36 -9.40
N ASN A 76 -0.27 -14.06 -9.53
CA ASN A 76 1.08 -13.52 -9.38
C ASN A 76 1.07 -12.27 -8.48
N VAL A 77 1.92 -12.27 -7.45
CA VAL A 77 2.04 -11.18 -6.46
C VAL A 77 2.48 -9.85 -7.09
N GLN A 78 3.20 -9.90 -8.22
CA GLN A 78 3.67 -8.71 -8.91
C GLN A 78 2.60 -8.04 -9.78
N SER A 79 1.51 -8.75 -10.10
CA SER A 79 0.49 -8.28 -11.04
C SER A 79 -0.89 -8.03 -10.41
N THR A 80 -1.01 -8.26 -9.10
CA THR A 80 -2.24 -7.98 -8.35
C THR A 80 -1.88 -7.33 -7.02
N TYR A 81 -2.05 -6.01 -6.93
CA TYR A 81 -1.67 -5.22 -5.76
C TYR A 81 -2.50 -3.94 -5.66
N ILE A 82 -2.41 -3.29 -4.49
CA ILE A 82 -2.89 -1.92 -4.29
C ILE A 82 -1.71 -1.02 -3.93
N THR A 83 -1.76 0.24 -4.38
CA THR A 83 -0.70 1.23 -4.16
C THR A 83 -1.28 2.52 -3.61
N CYS A 84 -0.58 3.15 -2.67
CA CYS A 84 -0.95 4.43 -2.12
C CYS A 84 0.27 5.37 -2.12
N PRO A 85 0.10 6.65 -2.51
CA PRO A 85 -1.14 7.29 -2.98
C PRO A 85 -1.54 6.92 -4.42
N VAL A 86 -2.78 7.26 -4.82
CA VAL A 86 -3.29 7.04 -6.20
C VAL A 86 -2.41 7.74 -7.25
N ASP A 87 -1.99 8.98 -6.97
CA ASP A 87 -1.07 9.73 -7.82
C ASP A 87 0.38 9.32 -7.48
N PRO A 88 1.14 8.70 -8.40
CA PRO A 88 2.53 8.32 -8.15
C PRO A 88 3.46 9.48 -7.82
N ALA A 89 3.09 10.71 -8.19
CA ALA A 89 3.85 11.91 -7.86
C ALA A 89 3.55 12.45 -6.45
N ALA A 90 2.44 12.04 -5.83
CA ALA A 90 2.08 12.42 -4.47
C ALA A 90 2.86 11.60 -3.43
N THR A 91 2.90 12.10 -2.19
CA THR A 91 3.54 11.41 -1.07
C THR A 91 2.68 11.48 0.19
N LEU A 92 2.85 10.49 1.07
CA LEU A 92 2.23 10.48 2.39
C LEU A 92 3.14 11.22 3.38
N GLY A 93 2.69 12.34 3.92
CA GLY A 93 3.40 13.15 4.92
C GLY A 93 3.29 12.58 6.34
N ILE A 94 3.38 11.27 6.49
CA ILE A 94 3.23 10.55 7.78
C ILE A 94 4.58 10.54 8.50
N LYS A 95 4.56 10.91 9.79
CA LYS A 95 5.74 11.03 10.66
C LYS A 95 5.76 10.02 11.81
N LEU A 96 4.72 9.19 11.91
CA LEU A 96 4.62 8.17 12.96
C LEU A 96 5.71 7.10 12.77
N PRO A 97 6.41 6.68 13.84
CA PRO A 97 7.56 5.78 13.73
C PRO A 97 7.18 4.31 13.51
N PHE A 98 5.93 3.93 13.81
CA PHE A 98 5.46 2.55 13.71
C PHE A 98 4.39 2.43 12.64
N LEU A 99 4.60 1.45 11.76
CA LEU A 99 3.59 0.96 10.82
C LEU A 99 3.08 -0.38 11.33
N VAL A 100 1.78 -0.48 11.58
CA VAL A 100 1.13 -1.73 11.95
C VAL A 100 0.21 -2.16 10.83
N MET A 101 0.33 -3.42 10.42
CA MET A 101 -0.55 -4.04 9.42
C MET A 101 -1.16 -5.30 10.04
N ILE A 102 -2.49 -5.41 9.93
CA ILE A 102 -3.23 -6.60 10.35
C ILE A 102 -3.57 -7.39 9.08
N VAL A 103 -2.97 -8.56 8.93
CA VAL A 103 -3.17 -9.45 7.77
C VAL A 103 -3.51 -10.86 8.22
N LYS A 104 -4.42 -11.52 7.49
CA LYS A 104 -4.72 -12.94 7.68
C LYS A 104 -3.77 -13.78 6.84
N ASN A 105 -3.11 -14.77 7.45
CA ASN A 105 -2.23 -15.68 6.73
C ASN A 105 -3.05 -16.73 5.96
N LEU A 106 -3.14 -16.56 4.65
CA LEU A 106 -3.85 -17.50 3.75
C LEU A 106 -2.96 -18.65 3.25
N LYS A 107 -1.75 -18.80 3.80
CA LYS A 107 -0.72 -19.76 3.34
C LYS A 107 -0.39 -19.63 1.85
N LYS A 108 -0.46 -18.40 1.32
CA LYS A 108 -0.12 -18.03 -0.06
C LYS A 108 1.02 -17.02 -0.08
N TYR A 109 1.65 -16.82 -1.24
CA TYR A 109 2.69 -15.80 -1.38
C TYR A 109 2.14 -14.39 -1.15
N PHE A 110 2.84 -13.64 -0.31
CA PHE A 110 2.50 -12.30 0.12
C PHE A 110 3.75 -11.42 0.11
N THR A 111 3.59 -10.19 -0.34
CA THR A 111 4.62 -9.16 -0.21
C THR A 111 4.00 -7.83 0.19
N PHE A 112 4.75 -7.07 0.98
CA PHE A 112 4.46 -5.69 1.32
C PHE A 112 5.68 -4.82 1.01
N GLU A 113 5.45 -3.62 0.49
CA GLU A 113 6.49 -2.66 0.17
C GLU A 113 6.15 -1.29 0.77
N ILE A 114 7.16 -0.63 1.35
CA ILE A 114 7.08 0.75 1.81
C ILE A 114 8.26 1.55 1.29
N GLN A 115 8.00 2.80 0.91
CA GLN A 115 9.02 3.79 0.62
C GLN A 115 9.08 4.83 1.73
N ILE A 116 10.29 5.08 2.25
CA ILE A 116 10.56 6.01 3.34
C ILE A 116 11.53 7.08 2.84
N LEU A 117 11.25 8.34 3.15
CA LEU A 117 12.17 9.44 2.90
C LEU A 117 13.06 9.62 4.13
N ASP A 118 14.38 9.57 3.96
CA ASP A 118 15.33 9.81 5.05
C ASP A 118 15.65 11.30 5.26
N ASP A 119 16.47 11.58 6.26
CA ASP A 119 16.98 12.91 6.62
C ASP A 119 17.83 13.57 5.53
N LYS A 120 18.40 12.75 4.62
CA LYS A 120 19.16 13.19 3.44
C LYS A 120 18.29 13.35 2.20
N ASN A 121 16.96 13.31 2.37
CA ASN A 121 15.99 13.40 1.29
C ASN A 121 16.16 12.28 0.23
N VAL A 122 16.70 11.13 0.64
CA VAL A 122 16.83 9.92 -0.19
C VAL A 122 15.65 9.00 0.09
N ARG A 123 15.03 8.50 -0.98
CA ARG A 123 13.95 7.53 -0.91
C ARG A 123 14.52 6.13 -0.76
N ARG A 124 14.19 5.47 0.35
CA ARG A 124 14.58 4.08 0.64
C ARG A 124 13.35 3.20 0.53
N ARG A 125 13.53 2.01 -0.03
CA ARG A 125 12.45 1.05 -0.28
C ARG A 125 12.70 -0.21 0.53
N PHE A 126 11.75 -0.55 1.39
CA PHE A 126 11.76 -1.77 2.16
C PHE A 126 10.69 -2.68 1.63
N ARG A 127 11.05 -3.94 1.37
CA ARG A 127 10.13 -4.97 0.92
C ARG A 127 10.23 -6.16 1.86
N ALA A 128 9.08 -6.56 2.38
CA ALA A 128 8.92 -7.79 3.13
C ALA A 128 8.16 -8.79 2.26
N SER A 129 8.60 -10.05 2.23
CA SER A 129 7.91 -11.11 1.51
C SER A 129 8.05 -12.44 2.26
N ASN A 130 7.08 -13.33 2.13
CA ASN A 130 7.09 -14.62 2.83
C ASN A 130 7.71 -15.77 2.02
N PHE A 131 8.30 -15.48 0.86
CA PHE A 131 8.93 -16.46 -0.02
C PHE A 131 10.42 -16.18 -0.28
N GLN A 132 10.98 -15.10 0.27
CA GLN A 132 12.40 -14.81 0.20
C GLN A 132 13.07 -15.18 1.52
N VAL A 133 14.08 -16.04 1.45
CA VAL A 133 14.82 -16.54 2.63
C VAL A 133 16.09 -15.70 2.89
N CYS A 134 16.49 -14.80 1.98
CA CYS A 134 17.68 -13.98 2.14
C CYS A 134 17.36 -12.48 2.23
N CYS A 135 17.84 -11.82 3.29
CA CYS A 135 17.88 -10.37 3.39
C CYS A 135 19.21 -9.86 2.84
N HIS A 136 19.23 -9.31 1.63
CA HIS A 136 20.39 -8.56 1.13
C HIS A 136 20.36 -7.13 1.70
N SER A 137 20.68 -6.98 2.99
CA SER A 137 20.95 -5.68 3.60
C SER A 137 21.85 -5.81 4.83
N SER A 138 23.01 -5.16 4.76
CA SER A 138 23.87 -4.85 5.89
C SER A 138 23.16 -3.85 6.81
N LYS A 139 22.34 -4.35 7.73
CA LYS A 139 21.77 -3.75 8.96
C LYS A 139 20.36 -4.30 9.13
N ALA A 140 20.18 -5.05 10.21
CA ALA A 140 18.97 -5.79 10.53
C ALA A 140 17.76 -4.86 10.68
N ILE A 141 16.66 -5.21 10.03
CA ILE A 141 15.34 -4.66 10.29
C ILE A 141 14.57 -5.78 10.99
N HIS A 142 14.26 -5.59 12.26
CA HIS A 142 13.38 -6.49 12.99
C HIS A 142 11.94 -6.25 12.52
N LEU A 143 11.49 -7.06 11.57
CA LEU A 143 10.06 -7.23 11.32
C LEU A 143 9.54 -8.20 12.38
N TYR A 144 8.72 -7.71 13.30
CA TYR A 144 8.00 -8.60 14.22
C TYR A 144 6.98 -9.40 13.40
N TYR A 145 7.34 -10.64 13.08
CA TYR A 145 6.40 -11.64 12.60
C TYR A 145 5.60 -12.11 13.80
N ALA A 146 4.36 -11.64 13.93
CA ALA A 146 3.40 -12.28 14.82
C ALA A 146 2.88 -13.55 14.10
N ALA A 147 3.64 -14.64 14.21
CA ALA A 147 3.08 -15.97 14.01
C ALA A 147 2.50 -16.45 15.34
N GLU A 148 1.23 -16.87 15.25
CA GLU A 148 0.47 -17.70 16.19
C GLU A 148 0.05 -17.03 17.50
N ILE A 149 -1.25 -17.10 17.82
CA ILE A 149 -1.82 -18.10 18.74
C ILE A 149 -3.30 -18.35 18.36
N GLY A 150 -3.69 -19.62 18.14
CA GLY A 150 -5.09 -20.08 18.08
C GLY A 150 -5.43 -20.89 16.85
#